data_AF-A0A9Q8QF12-F1
#
_entry.id   AF-A0A9Q8QF12-F1
#
_cell.length_a   1.000
_cell.length_b   1.000
_cell.length_c   1.000
_cell.angle_alpha   90.00
_cell.angle_beta   90.00
_cell.angle_gamma   90.00
#
_symmetry.space_group_name_H-M   'P 1'
#
loop_
_entity.id
_entity.type
_entity.pdbx_description
1 polymer ?
#
loop_
_entity_poly.entity_id
_entity_poly.type
_entity_poly.pdbx_seq_one_letter_code
_entity_poly.pdbx_strand_id
1 'polypeptide(L)'
;MYENLGGTIYGNVAAVSWGAPRIDLFGVGIGNECWHQWYDGDSWQRWTSLGGLFVGDISAVSWATDRIDLVGRGVDSHIYHNSWNGEYWSGWYNIGGVAIGSPKVVSWGPQRLDVFIRGPDNSVFHKGWDVSHLYLSDQNWYNLSGVALDDIQAVSTMPNRLDIFIRGPRNEVLHRSFDGIRWWSWRNLGGATAARPDVVTWDNKHIAVAIQGTDNAVYLREFNGREWTKDWRSINGLLTGAPALHPRSGENQTVVFARGRYSELVVYE
;
A
#
# COMPACT_ATOMS: atom_id res chain seq x y z
N MET A 1 15.52 5.94 -19.05
CA MET A 1 16.90 6.00 -18.51
C MET A 1 16.82 5.55 -17.06
N TYR A 2 17.76 4.73 -16.59
CA TYR A 2 17.81 4.30 -15.19
C TYR A 2 18.95 5.05 -14.49
N GLU A 3 18.72 5.46 -13.25
CA GLU A 3 19.72 6.03 -12.35
C GLU A 3 19.91 5.07 -11.17
N ASN A 4 21.17 4.84 -10.77
CA ASN A 4 21.47 4.03 -9.58
C ASN A 4 21.56 4.95 -8.37
N LEU A 5 20.64 4.78 -7.42
CA LEU A 5 20.55 5.60 -6.20
C LEU A 5 21.43 5.09 -5.04
N GLY A 6 22.26 4.07 -5.29
CA GLY A 6 23.10 3.41 -4.29
C GLY A 6 22.29 2.58 -3.29
N GLY A 7 22.94 2.21 -2.18
CA GLY A 7 22.34 1.43 -1.10
C GLY A 7 22.20 -0.06 -1.40
N THR A 8 21.77 -0.82 -0.38
CA THR A 8 21.41 -2.23 -0.52
C THR A 8 20.11 -2.44 0.23
N ILE A 9 19.02 -2.52 -0.54
CA ILE A 9 17.66 -2.72 -0.06
C ILE A 9 17.22 -4.13 -0.43
N TYR A 10 16.53 -4.77 0.50
CA TYR A 10 15.87 -6.05 0.35
C TYR A 10 14.36 -5.82 0.16
N GLY A 11 13.76 -6.48 -0.83
CA GLY A 11 12.32 -6.40 -1.07
C GLY A 11 11.89 -5.13 -1.80
N ASN A 12 10.67 -4.66 -1.51
CA ASN A 12 10.07 -3.52 -2.21
C ASN A 12 10.51 -2.19 -1.58
N VAL A 13 10.61 -1.16 -2.42
CA VAL A 13 10.80 0.23 -1.99
C VAL A 13 9.44 0.92 -2.00
N ALA A 14 9.07 1.54 -0.88
CA ALA A 14 7.93 2.44 -0.81
C ALA A 14 8.37 3.86 -1.20
N ALA A 15 7.67 4.46 -2.16
CA ALA A 15 7.84 5.86 -2.54
C ALA A 15 6.64 6.68 -2.07
N VAL A 16 6.88 7.86 -1.53
CA VAL A 16 5.83 8.79 -1.09
C VAL A 16 6.27 10.24 -1.34
N SER A 17 5.32 11.13 -1.54
CA SER A 17 5.55 12.57 -1.65
C SER A 17 4.50 13.31 -0.83
N TRP A 18 4.91 14.36 -0.13
CA TRP A 18 4.00 15.32 0.50
C TRP A 18 3.74 16.57 -0.36
N GLY A 19 4.36 16.65 -1.54
CA GLY A 19 4.28 17.79 -2.44
C GLY A 19 5.50 17.91 -3.33
N ALA A 20 5.32 18.45 -4.54
CA ALA A 20 6.42 18.68 -5.46
C ALA A 20 7.45 19.68 -4.87
N PRO A 21 8.76 19.46 -5.07
CA PRO A 21 9.39 18.37 -5.84
C PRO A 21 9.78 17.14 -5.01
N ARG A 22 9.40 17.08 -3.73
CA ARG A 22 9.89 16.10 -2.77
C ARG A 22 9.45 14.68 -3.09
N ILE A 23 10.37 13.73 -3.05
CA ILE A 23 10.09 12.29 -3.08
C ILE A 23 10.90 11.62 -1.98
N ASP A 24 10.29 10.77 -1.18
CA ASP A 24 10.94 9.97 -0.15
C ASP A 24 10.79 8.48 -0.47
N LEU A 25 11.90 7.75 -0.35
CA LEU A 25 12.02 6.32 -0.56
C LEU A 25 12.34 5.62 0.76
N PHE A 26 11.64 4.52 1.01
CA PHE A 26 11.81 3.69 2.20
C PHE A 26 11.94 2.22 1.81
N GLY A 27 12.81 1.49 2.49
CA GLY A 27 12.96 0.06 2.29
C GLY A 27 13.66 -0.62 3.46
N VAL A 28 13.58 -1.94 3.54
CA VAL A 28 14.35 -2.71 4.53
C VAL A 28 15.71 -3.02 3.94
N GLY A 29 16.79 -2.72 4.64
CA GLY A 29 18.17 -2.92 4.16
C GLY A 29 18.97 -3.88 5.03
N ILE A 30 20.30 -3.77 4.94
CA ILE A 30 21.25 -4.54 5.77
C ILE A 30 20.87 -4.39 7.25
N GLY A 31 20.88 -5.50 7.98
CA GLY A 31 20.52 -5.54 9.39
C GLY A 31 19.03 -5.55 9.69
N ASN A 32 18.16 -5.69 8.68
CA ASN A 32 16.70 -5.58 8.81
C ASN A 32 16.23 -4.19 9.26
N GLU A 33 17.05 -3.16 9.08
CA GLU A 33 16.69 -1.79 9.44
C GLU A 33 15.84 -1.13 8.34
N CYS A 34 15.00 -0.17 8.71
CA CYS A 34 14.37 0.70 7.73
C CYS A 34 15.37 1.78 7.27
N TRP A 35 15.62 1.84 5.98
CA TRP A 35 16.46 2.84 5.34
C TRP A 35 15.61 3.86 4.59
N HIS A 36 16.07 5.12 4.61
CA HIS A 36 15.40 6.28 4.02
C HIS A 36 16.35 7.03 3.09
N GLN A 37 15.85 7.44 1.92
CA GLN A 37 16.53 8.38 1.02
C GLN A 37 15.47 9.31 0.43
N TRP A 38 15.84 10.54 0.07
CA TRP A 38 14.89 11.48 -0.51
C TRP A 38 15.51 12.37 -1.57
N TYR A 39 14.66 12.86 -2.46
CA TYR A 39 14.97 13.90 -3.43
C TYR A 39 14.45 15.24 -2.92
N ASP A 40 15.32 16.24 -2.80
CA ASP A 40 14.95 17.55 -2.23
C ASP A 40 14.48 18.59 -3.26
N GLY A 41 14.52 18.25 -4.56
CA GLY A 41 14.26 19.19 -5.65
C GLY A 41 15.46 19.38 -6.56
N ASP A 42 16.66 19.22 -6.02
CA ASP A 42 17.93 19.42 -6.73
C ASP A 42 18.74 18.12 -6.83
N SER A 43 18.72 17.28 -5.79
CA SER A 43 19.51 16.06 -5.76
C SER A 43 18.93 14.97 -4.84
N TRP A 44 19.29 13.72 -5.13
CA TRP A 44 19.10 12.62 -4.20
C TRP A 44 20.07 12.74 -3.05
N GLN A 45 19.52 12.73 -1.84
CA GLN A 45 20.30 12.70 -0.61
C GLN A 45 20.87 11.31 -0.35
N ARG A 46 21.74 11.19 0.66
CA ARG A 46 22.31 9.90 1.04
C ARG A 46 21.29 9.03 1.78
N TRP A 47 21.38 7.71 1.60
CA TRP A 47 20.64 6.76 2.43
C TRP A 47 21.02 6.93 3.90
N THR A 48 20.00 7.02 4.76
CA THR A 48 20.13 7.07 6.23
C THR A 48 19.31 5.96 6.85
N SER A 49 19.82 5.38 7.94
CA SER A 49 19.05 4.40 8.72
C SER A 49 18.08 5.13 9.65
N LEU A 50 16.83 4.66 9.65
CA LEU A 50 15.82 5.00 10.65
C LEU A 50 15.77 3.93 11.77
N GLY A 51 16.71 2.98 11.76
CA GLY A 51 16.78 1.87 12.72
C GLY A 51 15.60 0.89 12.60
N GLY A 52 15.32 0.23 13.72
CA GLY A 52 14.30 -0.83 13.82
C GLY A 52 14.79 -2.19 13.31
N LEU A 53 13.92 -3.21 13.44
CA LEU A 53 14.19 -4.59 13.03
C LEU A 53 12.94 -5.17 12.36
N PHE A 54 12.89 -5.09 11.03
CA PHE A 54 11.70 -5.32 10.22
C PHE A 54 11.79 -6.54 9.31
N VAL A 55 10.62 -7.12 9.02
CA VAL A 55 10.46 -8.22 8.06
C VAL A 55 9.32 -7.93 7.09
N GLY A 56 9.62 -7.96 5.80
CA GLY A 56 8.69 -7.57 4.73
C GLY A 56 8.82 -6.09 4.37
N ASP A 57 7.78 -5.54 3.77
CA ASP A 57 7.79 -4.18 3.22
C ASP A 57 7.48 -3.13 4.30
N ILE A 58 8.06 -1.93 4.14
CA ILE A 58 7.63 -0.71 4.84
C ILE A 58 6.50 -0.07 4.04
N SER A 59 5.40 0.30 4.68
CA SER A 59 4.34 1.09 4.06
C SER A 59 4.45 2.54 4.49
N ALA A 60 4.36 3.46 3.54
CA ALA A 60 4.46 4.90 3.76
C ALA A 60 3.22 5.64 3.26
N VAL A 61 2.83 6.71 3.94
CA VAL A 61 1.78 7.64 3.49
C VAL A 61 2.12 9.06 3.90
N SER A 62 1.66 10.04 3.13
CA SER A 62 1.64 11.45 3.50
C SER A 62 0.21 11.98 3.44
N TRP A 63 -0.17 12.83 4.40
CA TRP A 63 -1.48 13.48 4.45
C TRP A 63 -1.39 15.01 4.61
N ALA A 64 -0.18 15.56 4.77
CA ALA A 64 0.10 16.99 4.80
C ALA A 64 1.56 17.25 4.41
N THR A 65 1.85 18.49 4.01
CA THR A 65 3.22 18.99 3.85
C THR A 65 4.03 18.68 5.11
N ASP A 66 5.28 18.24 4.92
CA ASP A 66 6.20 17.90 6.00
C ASP A 66 5.72 16.78 6.94
N ARG A 67 4.80 15.95 6.46
CA ARG A 67 4.30 14.79 7.20
C ARG A 67 4.45 13.52 6.39
N ILE A 68 5.19 12.57 6.95
CA ILE A 68 5.20 11.16 6.51
C ILE A 68 4.91 10.27 7.70
N ASP A 69 4.09 9.26 7.47
CA ASP A 69 3.83 8.19 8.42
C ASP A 69 4.26 6.85 7.80
N LEU A 70 5.07 6.11 8.55
CA LEU A 70 5.57 4.80 8.20
C LEU A 70 4.98 3.74 9.11
N VAL A 71 4.69 2.58 8.55
CA VAL A 71 4.40 1.37 9.32
C VAL A 71 5.22 0.20 8.82
N GLY A 72 5.70 -0.61 9.75
CA GLY A 72 6.50 -1.81 9.45
C GLY A 72 6.17 -2.94 10.42
N ARG A 73 6.31 -4.18 9.96
CA ARG A 73 6.19 -5.36 10.80
C ARG A 73 7.55 -5.75 11.36
N GLY A 74 7.68 -5.74 12.68
CA GLY A 74 8.87 -6.15 13.39
C GLY A 74 9.15 -7.65 13.26
N VAL A 75 10.40 -8.06 13.52
CA VAL A 75 10.79 -9.48 13.62
C VAL A 75 10.00 -10.26 14.68
N ASP A 76 9.41 -9.56 15.63
CA ASP A 76 8.51 -10.06 16.68
C ASP A 76 7.03 -10.15 16.23
N SER A 77 6.77 -9.95 14.92
CA SER A 77 5.46 -9.90 14.28
C SER A 77 4.55 -8.74 14.71
N HIS A 78 5.01 -7.81 15.56
CA HIS A 78 4.23 -6.63 15.94
C HIS A 78 4.34 -5.52 14.91
N ILE A 79 3.38 -4.60 14.91
CA ILE A 79 3.42 -3.43 14.03
C ILE A 79 4.02 -2.24 14.76
N TYR A 80 4.92 -1.56 14.09
CA TYR A 80 5.56 -0.35 14.56
C TYR A 80 5.22 0.81 13.64
N HIS A 81 5.11 2.00 14.23
CA HIS A 81 4.91 3.26 13.52
C HIS A 81 6.08 4.21 13.79
N ASN A 82 6.44 5.00 12.79
CA ASN A 82 7.38 6.12 12.88
C ASN A 82 6.88 7.24 11.97
N SER A 83 7.21 8.49 12.29
CA SER A 83 6.75 9.61 11.49
C SER A 83 7.70 10.78 11.43
N TRP A 84 7.66 11.49 10.31
CA TRP A 84 8.34 12.75 10.06
C TRP A 84 7.40 13.91 10.36
N ASN A 85 7.91 15.01 10.90
CA ASN A 85 7.13 16.21 11.23
C ASN A 85 7.69 17.52 10.61
N GLY A 86 8.62 17.42 9.67
CA GLY A 86 9.32 18.56 9.08
C GLY A 86 10.70 18.84 9.68
N GLU A 87 10.98 18.31 10.87
CA GLU A 87 12.22 18.57 11.60
C GLU A 87 12.95 17.28 11.98
N TYR A 88 12.23 16.27 12.47
CA TYR A 88 12.81 15.01 12.91
C TYR A 88 11.84 13.82 12.74
N TRP A 89 12.43 12.63 12.74
CA TRP A 89 11.70 11.37 12.87
C TRP A 89 11.35 11.11 14.33
N SER A 90 10.12 10.68 14.61
CA SER A 90 9.66 10.37 15.98
C SER A 90 10.38 9.18 16.62
N GLY A 91 11.01 8.34 15.81
CA GLY A 91 11.46 7.02 16.22
C GLY A 91 10.32 5.99 16.14
N TRP A 92 10.70 4.72 16.11
CA TRP A 92 9.75 3.60 16.02
C TRP A 92 9.12 3.31 17.38
N TYR A 93 7.79 3.20 17.41
CA TYR A 93 7.06 2.73 18.58
C TYR A 93 6.03 1.66 18.19
N ASN A 94 5.82 0.71 19.10
CA ASN A 94 4.94 -0.43 18.87
C ASN A 94 3.46 0.02 18.99
N ILE A 95 2.66 -0.23 17.95
CA ILE A 95 1.22 0.08 17.92
C ILE A 95 0.34 -1.17 18.12
N GLY A 96 0.95 -2.27 18.58
CA GLY A 96 0.34 -3.57 18.82
C GLY A 96 0.03 -4.33 17.54
N GLY A 97 -0.81 -5.35 17.68
CA GLY A 97 -1.21 -6.22 16.58
C GLY A 97 -0.16 -7.27 16.28
N VAL A 98 -0.58 -8.38 15.69
CA VAL A 98 0.32 -9.48 15.29
C VAL A 98 0.01 -9.78 13.83
N ALA A 99 1.02 -9.66 12.96
CA ALA A 99 0.86 -9.80 11.52
C ALA A 99 1.76 -10.90 10.94
N ILE A 100 1.24 -11.64 9.97
CA ILE A 100 2.01 -12.62 9.17
C ILE A 100 2.34 -12.10 7.76
N GLY A 101 1.84 -10.92 7.39
CA GLY A 101 2.18 -10.20 6.16
C GLY A 101 2.69 -8.78 6.44
N SER A 102 3.04 -8.06 5.38
CA SER A 102 3.41 -6.63 5.48
C SER A 102 2.17 -5.78 5.78
N PRO A 103 2.25 -4.76 6.66
CA PRO A 103 1.15 -3.84 6.90
C PRO A 103 0.94 -2.90 5.71
N LYS A 104 -0.28 -2.37 5.58
CA LYS A 104 -0.60 -1.27 4.64
C LYS A 104 -1.16 -0.09 5.43
N VAL A 105 -0.57 1.10 5.28
CA VAL A 105 -1.11 2.36 5.81
C VAL A 105 -1.69 3.21 4.68
N VAL A 106 -2.81 3.86 4.96
CA VAL A 106 -3.46 4.85 4.10
C VAL A 106 -3.99 6.01 4.92
N SER A 107 -4.30 7.11 4.25
CA SER A 107 -4.97 8.27 4.83
C SER A 107 -6.08 8.72 3.89
N TRP A 108 -7.23 9.11 4.46
CA TRP A 108 -8.30 9.76 3.69
C TRP A 108 -8.33 11.28 3.86
N GLY A 109 -7.42 11.85 4.63
CA GLY A 109 -7.39 13.28 4.92
C GLY A 109 -6.48 13.63 6.08
N PRO A 110 -6.30 14.94 6.34
CA PRO A 110 -5.38 15.42 7.35
C PRO A 110 -5.61 14.78 8.72
N GLN A 111 -4.52 14.42 9.38
CA GLN A 111 -4.50 13.80 10.71
C GLN A 111 -5.23 12.45 10.80
N ARG A 112 -5.60 11.81 9.68
CA ARG A 112 -6.13 10.44 9.70
C ARG A 112 -5.10 9.43 9.23
N LEU A 113 -4.97 8.34 9.96
CA LEU A 113 -4.29 7.12 9.50
C LEU A 113 -5.18 5.89 9.69
N ASP A 114 -5.09 4.98 8.73
CA ASP A 114 -5.73 3.66 8.77
C ASP A 114 -4.72 2.60 8.36
N VAL A 115 -4.49 1.64 9.24
CA VAL A 115 -3.55 0.53 9.05
C VAL A 115 -4.28 -0.78 8.95
N PHE A 116 -3.88 -1.59 7.97
CA PHE A 116 -4.43 -2.91 7.71
C PHE A 116 -3.34 -3.97 7.81
N ILE A 117 -3.67 -5.09 8.45
CA ILE A 117 -2.77 -6.24 8.57
C ILE A 117 -3.48 -7.55 8.31
N ARG A 118 -2.69 -8.54 7.87
CA ARG A 118 -3.11 -9.94 7.83
C ARG A 118 -2.64 -10.61 9.13
N GLY A 119 -3.59 -11.03 9.96
CA GLY A 119 -3.32 -11.72 11.22
C GLY A 119 -2.96 -13.20 11.05
N PRO A 120 -2.60 -13.90 12.15
CA PRO A 120 -2.12 -15.29 12.11
C PRO A 120 -3.10 -16.31 11.53
N ASP A 121 -4.40 -16.04 11.62
CA ASP A 121 -5.49 -16.84 11.06
C ASP A 121 -5.86 -16.44 9.62
N ASN A 122 -5.02 -15.62 8.98
CA ASN A 122 -5.28 -14.95 7.69
C ASN A 122 -6.47 -13.97 7.73
N SER A 123 -7.04 -13.65 8.89
CA SER A 123 -8.06 -12.60 9.01
C SER A 123 -7.48 -11.23 8.73
N VAL A 124 -8.32 -10.33 8.19
CA VAL A 124 -7.96 -8.94 8.00
C VAL A 124 -8.27 -8.16 9.27
N PHE A 125 -7.30 -7.40 9.76
CA PHE A 125 -7.49 -6.50 10.89
C PHE A 125 -7.23 -5.05 10.48
N HIS A 126 -7.89 -4.14 11.17
CA HIS A 126 -7.82 -2.70 10.94
C HIS A 126 -7.57 -1.96 12.26
N LYS A 127 -6.69 -0.96 12.21
CA LYS A 127 -6.51 0.03 13.27
C LYS A 127 -6.48 1.41 12.64
N GLY A 128 -7.41 2.28 13.03
CA GLY A 128 -7.47 3.66 12.55
C GLY A 128 -7.40 4.63 13.71
N TRP A 129 -6.74 5.76 13.52
CA TRP A 129 -6.65 6.80 14.54
C TRP A 129 -6.55 8.21 13.94
N ASP A 130 -6.91 9.18 14.76
CA ASP A 130 -6.58 10.58 14.53
C ASP A 130 -5.21 10.87 15.17
N VAL A 131 -4.29 11.47 14.42
CA VAL A 131 -2.91 11.74 14.86
C VAL A 131 -2.89 12.72 16.05
N SER A 132 -3.95 13.51 16.26
CA SER A 132 -4.13 14.32 17.47
C SER A 132 -4.39 13.50 18.75
N HIS A 133 -4.73 12.21 18.62
CA HIS A 133 -5.07 11.30 19.71
C HIS A 133 -4.16 10.06 19.76
N LEU A 134 -2.90 10.18 19.29
CA LEU A 134 -1.88 9.12 19.26
C LEU A 134 -1.72 8.32 20.57
N TYR A 135 -2.19 8.86 21.70
CA TYR A 135 -2.07 8.27 23.02
C TYR A 135 -3.40 7.85 23.67
N LEU A 136 -4.56 8.01 23.01
CA LEU A 136 -5.87 7.88 23.69
C LEU A 136 -6.98 7.12 22.93
N SER A 137 -6.78 6.63 21.71
CA SER A 137 -7.83 5.84 21.01
C SER A 137 -7.69 4.34 21.26
N ASP A 138 -8.77 3.71 21.74
CA ASP A 138 -8.94 2.29 22.08
C ASP A 138 -7.98 1.31 21.38
N GLN A 139 -7.14 0.65 22.18
CA GLN A 139 -5.92 -0.07 21.79
C GLN A 139 -6.10 -1.27 20.84
N ASN A 140 -7.33 -1.66 20.49
CA ASN A 140 -7.58 -2.95 19.87
C ASN A 140 -7.69 -2.87 18.35
N TRP A 141 -7.01 -3.81 17.69
CA TRP A 141 -7.20 -4.08 16.28
C TRP A 141 -8.61 -4.62 16.04
N TYR A 142 -9.36 -3.98 15.15
CA TYR A 142 -10.70 -4.41 14.78
C TYR A 142 -10.63 -5.52 13.73
N ASN A 143 -11.24 -6.67 14.03
CA ASN A 143 -11.27 -7.80 13.11
C ASN A 143 -12.30 -7.55 11.99
N LEU A 144 -11.81 -7.36 10.77
CA LEU A 144 -12.61 -7.23 9.55
C LEU A 144 -12.94 -8.58 8.91
N SER A 145 -12.65 -9.69 9.57
CA SER A 145 -12.85 -11.05 9.05
C SER A 145 -12.20 -11.19 7.66
N GLY A 146 -12.76 -12.05 6.80
CA GLY A 146 -12.14 -12.39 5.52
C GLY A 146 -10.94 -13.32 5.72
N VAL A 147 -10.48 -13.93 4.63
CA VAL A 147 -9.30 -14.80 4.65
C VAL A 147 -8.40 -14.36 3.51
N ALA A 148 -7.29 -13.70 3.84
CA ALA A 148 -6.37 -13.11 2.89
C ALA A 148 -5.17 -14.03 2.61
N LEU A 149 -4.94 -14.36 1.34
CA LEU A 149 -3.76 -15.15 0.92
C LEU A 149 -2.51 -14.30 0.70
N ASP A 150 -2.64 -12.97 0.61
CA ASP A 150 -1.53 -12.01 0.50
C ASP A 150 -1.78 -10.77 1.38
N ASP A 151 -0.81 -9.85 1.36
CA ASP A 151 -0.94 -8.56 2.04
C ASP A 151 -2.13 -7.75 1.50
N ILE A 152 -2.80 -7.04 2.41
CA ILE A 152 -3.98 -6.24 2.11
C ILE A 152 -3.57 -5.01 1.31
N GLN A 153 -4.31 -4.73 0.23
CA GLN A 153 -4.24 -3.43 -0.41
C GLN A 153 -5.36 -2.53 0.08
N ALA A 154 -5.06 -1.24 0.24
CA ALA A 154 -6.00 -0.24 0.71
C ALA A 154 -5.78 1.06 -0.06
N VAL A 155 -6.88 1.75 -0.34
CA VAL A 155 -6.90 3.10 -0.93
C VAL A 155 -8.00 3.94 -0.29
N SER A 156 -7.87 5.26 -0.44
CA SER A 156 -8.92 6.23 -0.16
C SER A 156 -9.25 6.98 -1.44
N THR A 157 -10.54 7.13 -1.72
CA THR A 157 -11.03 7.99 -2.82
C THR A 157 -11.39 9.38 -2.30
N MET A 158 -11.89 9.51 -1.08
CA MET A 158 -12.30 10.80 -0.51
C MET A 158 -12.34 10.72 1.02
N PRO A 159 -12.44 11.86 1.73
CA PRO A 159 -12.61 11.83 3.18
C PRO A 159 -13.71 10.86 3.61
N ASN A 160 -13.42 10.06 4.64
CA ASN A 160 -14.31 9.03 5.16
C ASN A 160 -14.61 7.88 4.18
N ARG A 161 -13.78 7.67 3.14
CA ARG A 161 -13.85 6.49 2.28
C ARG A 161 -12.58 5.68 2.30
N LEU A 162 -12.70 4.40 2.66
CA LEU A 162 -11.66 3.39 2.43
C LEU A 162 -12.21 2.26 1.59
N ASP A 163 -11.35 1.74 0.73
CA ASP A 163 -11.60 0.58 -0.08
C ASP A 163 -10.39 -0.35 0.06
N ILE A 164 -10.63 -1.58 0.53
CA ILE A 164 -9.61 -2.59 0.74
C ILE A 164 -9.83 -3.81 -0.15
N PHE A 165 -8.73 -4.43 -0.57
CA PHE A 165 -8.71 -5.53 -1.51
C PHE A 165 -7.77 -6.63 -1.00
N ILE A 166 -8.22 -7.88 -1.12
CA ILE A 166 -7.44 -9.06 -0.76
C ILE A 166 -7.56 -10.12 -1.86
N ARG A 167 -6.52 -10.96 -1.99
CA ARG A 167 -6.66 -12.26 -2.65
C ARG A 167 -7.31 -13.25 -1.69
N GLY A 168 -8.49 -13.75 -2.05
CA GLY A 168 -9.26 -14.70 -1.26
C GLY A 168 -8.83 -16.16 -1.44
N PRO A 169 -9.42 -17.11 -0.68
CA PRO A 169 -9.01 -18.51 -0.67
C PRO A 169 -9.15 -19.27 -2.00
N ARG A 170 -9.98 -18.77 -2.92
CA ARG A 170 -10.17 -19.33 -4.27
C ARG A 170 -9.41 -18.52 -5.32
N ASN A 171 -8.40 -17.75 -4.90
CA ASN A 171 -7.67 -16.78 -5.71
C ASN A 171 -8.54 -15.67 -6.30
N GLU A 172 -9.76 -15.47 -5.77
CA GLU A 172 -10.62 -14.36 -6.19
C GLU A 172 -10.15 -13.03 -5.57
N VAL A 173 -10.51 -11.91 -6.19
CA VAL A 173 -10.35 -10.60 -5.57
C VAL A 173 -11.57 -10.31 -4.72
N LEU A 174 -11.38 -10.15 -3.41
CA LEU A 174 -12.41 -9.68 -2.49
C LEU A 174 -12.20 -8.20 -2.18
N HIS A 175 -13.29 -7.45 -2.15
CA HIS A 175 -13.33 -6.02 -1.89
C HIS A 175 -14.19 -5.74 -0.65
N ARG A 176 -13.73 -4.84 0.23
CA ARG A 176 -14.51 -4.33 1.36
C ARG A 176 -14.35 -2.82 1.46
N SER A 177 -15.37 -2.15 1.97
CA SER A 177 -15.55 -0.72 1.81
C SER A 177 -16.03 -0.09 3.12
N PHE A 178 -15.52 1.10 3.46
CA PHE A 178 -15.90 1.88 4.65
C PHE A 178 -16.45 3.24 4.24
N ASP A 179 -17.60 3.64 4.76
CA ASP A 179 -18.34 4.84 4.33
C ASP A 179 -18.30 6.03 5.32
N GLY A 180 -17.40 6.01 6.30
CA GLY A 180 -17.35 7.00 7.37
C GLY A 180 -18.07 6.56 8.63
N ILE A 181 -18.99 5.60 8.49
CA ILE A 181 -19.84 5.13 9.57
C ILE A 181 -19.55 3.65 9.84
N ARG A 182 -19.45 2.83 8.79
CA ARG A 182 -19.31 1.38 8.95
C ARG A 182 -18.56 0.71 7.81
N TRP A 183 -18.06 -0.48 8.12
CA TRP A 183 -17.53 -1.42 7.14
C TRP A 183 -18.64 -2.28 6.53
N TRP A 184 -18.84 -2.17 5.22
CA TRP A 184 -19.78 -3.02 4.46
C TRP A 184 -19.31 -4.47 4.38
N SER A 185 -20.17 -5.40 3.99
CA SER A 185 -19.77 -6.81 3.82
C SER A 185 -18.72 -6.99 2.72
N TRP A 186 -17.89 -8.02 2.82
CA TRP A 186 -17.00 -8.44 1.75
C TRP A 186 -17.78 -8.73 0.47
N ARG A 187 -17.36 -8.12 -0.63
CA ARG A 187 -17.89 -8.33 -1.98
C ARG A 187 -16.88 -9.12 -2.80
N ASN A 188 -17.34 -10.17 -3.46
CA ASN A 188 -16.51 -10.91 -4.40
C ASN A 188 -16.51 -10.18 -5.76
N LEU A 189 -15.32 -9.74 -6.20
CA LEU A 189 -15.11 -9.14 -7.52
C LEU A 189 -14.67 -10.19 -8.56
N GLY A 190 -14.77 -11.48 -8.27
CA GLY A 190 -14.32 -12.55 -9.15
C GLY A 190 -12.83 -12.45 -9.47
N GLY A 191 -12.47 -12.83 -10.70
CA GLY A 191 -11.07 -12.96 -11.09
C GLY A 191 -10.42 -14.21 -10.50
N ALA A 192 -9.25 -14.55 -11.02
CA ALA A 192 -8.38 -15.59 -10.50
C ALA A 192 -6.95 -15.08 -10.61
N THR A 193 -6.33 -14.73 -9.47
CA THR A 193 -5.01 -14.10 -9.44
C THR A 193 -3.94 -14.98 -8.81
N ALA A 194 -2.77 -15.04 -9.44
CA ALA A 194 -1.62 -15.77 -8.94
C ALA A 194 -0.81 -14.98 -7.89
N ALA A 195 -1.02 -13.66 -7.83
CA ALA A 195 -0.29 -12.74 -6.97
C ALA A 195 -1.22 -11.73 -6.28
N ARG A 196 -0.64 -10.92 -5.38
CA ARG A 196 -1.32 -9.80 -4.73
C ARG A 196 -1.89 -8.83 -5.79
N PRO A 197 -3.16 -8.39 -5.67
CA PRO A 197 -3.67 -7.32 -6.52
C PRO A 197 -2.91 -6.02 -6.24
N ASP A 198 -2.89 -5.11 -7.20
CA ASP A 198 -2.50 -3.73 -6.96
C ASP A 198 -3.62 -2.77 -7.32
N VAL A 199 -3.67 -1.63 -6.63
CA VAL A 199 -4.82 -0.72 -6.64
C VAL A 199 -4.39 0.74 -6.59
N VAL A 200 -5.08 1.57 -7.36
CA VAL A 200 -4.89 3.02 -7.37
C VAL A 200 -6.21 3.75 -7.47
N THR A 201 -6.18 5.02 -7.07
CA THR A 201 -7.30 5.93 -7.19
C THR A 201 -6.88 7.20 -7.94
N TRP A 202 -7.86 7.85 -8.53
CA TRP A 202 -7.73 9.20 -9.07
C TRP A 202 -9.04 9.95 -8.89
N ASP A 203 -9.01 11.27 -9.17
CA ASP A 203 -10.15 12.22 -9.25
C ASP A 203 -11.23 12.11 -8.17
N ASN A 204 -10.84 11.62 -6.99
CA ASN A 204 -11.64 11.40 -5.79
C ASN A 204 -12.81 10.40 -5.90
N LYS A 205 -12.88 9.59 -6.97
CA LYS A 205 -13.99 8.63 -7.13
C LYS A 205 -13.61 7.35 -7.85
N HIS A 206 -12.60 7.37 -8.71
CA HIS A 206 -12.23 6.19 -9.46
C HIS A 206 -11.28 5.28 -8.68
N ILE A 207 -11.43 3.98 -8.91
CA ILE A 207 -10.50 2.94 -8.44
C ILE A 207 -10.17 2.05 -9.62
N ALA A 208 -8.89 1.76 -9.85
CA ALA A 208 -8.46 0.65 -10.70
C ALA A 208 -7.85 -0.45 -9.85
N VAL A 209 -8.12 -1.70 -10.22
CA VAL A 209 -7.51 -2.89 -9.65
C VAL A 209 -6.86 -3.68 -10.78
N ALA A 210 -5.58 -4.01 -10.62
CA ALA A 210 -4.85 -4.87 -11.53
C ALA A 210 -4.48 -6.18 -10.86
N ILE A 211 -4.56 -7.25 -11.63
CA ILE A 211 -4.12 -8.58 -11.21
C ILE A 211 -3.29 -9.26 -12.29
N GLN A 212 -2.41 -10.16 -11.85
CA GLN A 212 -1.83 -11.19 -12.69
C GLN A 212 -2.80 -12.38 -12.74
N GLY A 213 -3.43 -12.59 -13.90
CA GLY A 213 -4.27 -13.77 -14.14
C GLY A 213 -3.48 -15.08 -14.03
N THR A 214 -4.18 -16.20 -13.90
CA THR A 214 -3.54 -17.53 -13.87
C THR A 214 -2.87 -17.93 -15.19
N ASP A 215 -3.21 -17.25 -16.28
CA ASP A 215 -2.55 -17.30 -17.58
C ASP A 215 -1.32 -16.37 -17.68
N ASN A 216 -0.99 -15.69 -16.59
CA ASN A 216 0.03 -14.64 -16.46
C ASN A 216 -0.28 -13.33 -17.21
N ALA A 217 -1.46 -13.18 -17.81
CA ALA A 217 -1.85 -11.91 -18.42
C ALA A 217 -2.25 -10.89 -17.35
N VAL A 218 -2.21 -9.60 -17.72
CA VAL A 218 -2.69 -8.52 -16.86
C VAL A 218 -4.18 -8.32 -17.08
N TYR A 219 -4.94 -8.31 -15.98
CA TYR A 219 -6.36 -7.97 -16.01
C TYR A 219 -6.65 -6.75 -15.16
N LEU A 220 -7.52 -5.88 -15.68
CA LEU A 220 -8.00 -4.68 -15.01
C LEU A 220 -9.49 -4.79 -14.66
N ARG A 221 -9.85 -4.23 -13.52
CA ARG A 221 -11.23 -3.95 -13.14
C ARG A 221 -11.32 -2.56 -12.52
N GLU A 222 -12.33 -1.79 -12.90
CA GLU A 222 -12.42 -0.37 -12.55
C GLU A 222 -13.75 -0.02 -11.87
N PHE A 223 -13.72 0.94 -10.96
CA PHE A 223 -14.87 1.54 -10.30
C PHE A 223 -14.96 3.01 -10.71
N ASN A 224 -16.15 3.48 -11.12
CA ASN A 224 -16.35 4.84 -11.63
C ASN A 224 -16.92 5.84 -10.60
N GLY A 225 -16.93 5.46 -9.32
CA GLY A 225 -17.60 6.21 -8.26
C GLY A 225 -19.03 5.75 -7.97
N ARG A 226 -19.62 4.89 -8.82
CA ARG A 226 -20.97 4.35 -8.65
C ARG A 226 -21.01 2.84 -8.74
N GLU A 227 -20.34 2.29 -9.75
CA GLU A 227 -20.33 0.86 -10.01
C GLU A 227 -18.99 0.38 -10.54
N TRP A 228 -18.78 -0.92 -10.39
CA TRP A 228 -17.64 -1.63 -10.97
C TRP A 228 -17.96 -1.99 -12.42
N THR A 229 -16.95 -2.00 -13.29
CA THR A 229 -17.04 -2.67 -14.59
C THR A 229 -17.53 -4.11 -14.39
N LYS A 230 -18.32 -4.59 -15.35
CA LYS A 230 -18.97 -5.90 -15.27
C LYS A 230 -17.94 -7.03 -15.15
N ASP A 231 -16.97 -7.02 -16.05
CA ASP A 231 -15.98 -8.08 -16.23
C ASP A 231 -14.55 -7.55 -16.03
N TRP A 232 -13.63 -8.48 -15.77
CA TRP A 232 -12.19 -8.22 -15.83
C TRP A 232 -11.76 -8.08 -17.28
N ARG A 233 -11.11 -6.97 -17.63
CA ARG A 233 -10.58 -6.71 -18.97
C ARG A 233 -9.12 -7.13 -19.04
N SER A 234 -8.79 -8.11 -19.87
CA SER A 234 -7.39 -8.40 -20.19
C SER A 234 -6.80 -7.24 -21.00
N ILE A 235 -5.62 -6.77 -20.60
CA ILE A 235 -4.79 -5.88 -21.41
C ILE A 235 -3.58 -6.63 -22.00
N ASN A 236 -3.69 -7.96 -22.04
CA ASN A 236 -2.63 -8.89 -22.41
C ASN A 236 -1.40 -8.70 -21.50
N GLY A 237 -0.22 -8.93 -22.04
CA GLY A 237 1.01 -8.96 -21.27
C GLY A 237 1.30 -10.32 -20.69
N LEU A 238 2.48 -10.45 -20.11
CA LEU A 238 2.86 -11.69 -19.48
C LEU A 238 3.82 -11.46 -18.33
N LEU A 239 3.26 -11.54 -17.14
CA LEU A 239 3.94 -11.18 -15.92
C LEU A 239 4.62 -12.39 -15.28
N THR A 240 5.67 -12.10 -14.50
CA THR A 240 6.27 -13.07 -13.57
C THR A 240 5.98 -12.72 -12.11
N GLY A 241 5.05 -11.80 -11.85
CA GLY A 241 4.70 -11.34 -10.51
C GLY A 241 3.55 -10.32 -10.52
N ALA A 242 3.27 -9.73 -9.36
CA ALA A 242 2.22 -8.72 -9.22
C ALA A 242 2.46 -7.50 -10.12
N PRO A 243 1.41 -6.97 -10.80
CA PRO A 243 1.50 -5.68 -11.47
C PRO A 243 1.64 -4.55 -10.44
N ALA A 244 2.14 -3.40 -10.90
CA ALA A 244 2.14 -2.14 -10.18
C ALA A 244 1.39 -1.09 -11.00
N LEU A 245 0.41 -0.43 -10.40
CA LEU A 245 -0.40 0.61 -11.00
C LEU A 245 0.09 1.99 -10.55
N HIS A 246 -0.06 2.96 -11.44
CA HIS A 246 0.13 4.37 -11.09
C HIS A 246 -0.90 5.24 -11.81
N PRO A 247 -1.60 6.15 -11.11
CA PRO A 247 -2.52 7.08 -11.77
C PRO A 247 -1.72 8.06 -12.64
N ARG A 248 -2.19 8.35 -13.85
CA ARG A 248 -1.59 9.38 -14.72
C ARG A 248 -2.23 10.73 -14.41
N SER A 249 -1.46 11.64 -13.85
CA SER A 249 -1.93 12.99 -13.55
C SER A 249 -2.48 13.66 -14.81
N GLY A 250 -3.73 14.14 -14.75
CA GLY A 250 -4.35 14.94 -15.81
C GLY A 250 -5.11 14.19 -16.90
N GLU A 251 -5.07 12.85 -16.96
CA GLU A 251 -5.61 12.10 -18.11
C GLU A 251 -6.74 11.09 -17.78
N ASN A 252 -7.26 11.03 -16.54
CA ASN A 252 -8.28 10.03 -16.14
C ASN A 252 -7.92 8.59 -16.55
N GLN A 253 -6.63 8.26 -16.53
CA GLN A 253 -6.08 6.98 -16.94
C GLN A 253 -5.11 6.46 -15.88
N THR A 254 -4.95 5.14 -15.83
CA THR A 254 -3.94 4.46 -15.02
C THR A 254 -2.91 3.84 -15.95
N VAL A 255 -1.64 3.92 -15.57
CA VAL A 255 -0.55 3.22 -16.24
C VAL A 255 -0.25 1.94 -15.46
N VAL A 256 -0.03 0.83 -16.17
CA VAL A 256 0.38 -0.42 -15.55
C VAL A 256 1.86 -0.67 -15.82
N PHE A 257 2.62 -0.80 -14.74
CA PHE A 257 4.01 -1.25 -14.73
C PHE A 257 4.04 -2.71 -14.31
N ALA A 258 4.84 -3.53 -14.97
CA ALA A 258 5.00 -4.91 -14.56
C ALA A 258 6.36 -5.48 -14.92
N ARG A 259 6.75 -6.54 -14.22
CA ARG A 259 7.96 -7.30 -14.54
C ARG A 259 7.66 -8.34 -15.62
N GLY A 260 8.33 -8.20 -16.77
CA GLY A 260 8.25 -9.12 -17.90
C GLY A 260 9.10 -10.38 -17.71
N ARG A 261 9.03 -11.29 -18.70
CA ARG A 261 9.67 -12.61 -18.67
C ARG A 261 11.18 -12.59 -18.47
N TYR A 262 11.84 -11.54 -18.96
CA TYR A 262 13.28 -11.38 -18.92
C TYR A 262 13.72 -10.40 -17.83
N SER A 263 12.86 -10.18 -16.82
CA SER A 263 13.08 -9.22 -15.73
C SER A 263 13.17 -7.76 -16.17
N GLU A 264 12.68 -7.45 -17.36
CA GLU A 264 12.48 -6.10 -17.86
C GLU A 264 11.24 -5.44 -17.23
N LEU A 265 11.28 -4.11 -17.12
CA LEU A 265 10.10 -3.32 -16.83
C LEU A 265 9.27 -3.16 -18.11
N VAL A 266 8.03 -3.64 -18.10
CA VAL A 266 7.06 -3.47 -19.17
C VAL A 266 6.01 -2.46 -18.72
N VAL A 267 5.62 -1.57 -19.64
CA VAL A 267 4.58 -0.56 -19.42
C VAL A 267 3.42 -0.86 -20.35
N TYR A 268 2.22 -0.89 -19.80
CA TYR A 268 0.97 -1.00 -20.55
C TYR A 268 0.16 0.29 -20.36
N GLU A 269 -0.32 0.84 -21.47
CA GLU A 269 -1.21 2.01 -21.56
C GLU A 269 -2.60 1.57 -22.06
#